data_AF-A0A822EDH6-F1
#
_entry.id   AF-A0A822EDH6-F1
#
_cell.length_a   1.000
_cell.length_b   1.000
_cell.length_c   1.000
_cell.angle_alpha   90.00
_cell.angle_beta   90.00
_cell.angle_gamma   90.00
#
_symmetry.space_group_name_H-M   'P 1'
#
loop_
_entity.id
_entity.type
_entity.pdbx_description
1 polymer ?
#
loop_
_entity_poly.entity_id
_entity_poly.type
_entity_poly.pdbx_seq_one_letter_code
_entity_poly.pdbx_strand_id
1 'polypeptide(L)' 'KGGAKYTGKIVKTYNQGEQIDVQVKLSANHQGHFEFRLCNVDNTPNSDATQECLDRYLLTIANT' A
#
# COMPACT_ATOMS: atom_id res chain seq x y z
N LYS A 1 -6.86 13.81 1.53
CA LYS A 1 -5.83 14.02 2.55
C LYS A 1 -6.17 13.19 3.80
N GLY A 2 -5.28 12.31 4.26
CA GLY A 2 -5.54 11.21 5.21
C GLY A 2 -5.71 11.54 6.71
N GLY A 3 -6.44 12.59 7.06
CA GLY A 3 -6.77 12.94 8.45
C GLY A 3 -5.56 13.32 9.32
N ALA A 4 -5.72 13.33 10.64
CA ALA A 4 -4.73 13.86 11.60
C ALA A 4 -3.37 13.12 11.63
N LYS A 5 -3.29 11.93 11.02
CA LYS A 5 -2.05 11.13 10.96
C LYS A 5 -1.30 11.28 9.64
N TYR A 6 -1.91 11.92 8.64
CA TYR A 6 -1.24 12.19 7.38
C TYR A 6 -0.31 13.40 7.52
N THR A 7 1.00 13.12 7.48
CA THR A 7 2.04 14.15 7.61
C THR A 7 2.69 14.52 6.28
N GLY A 8 2.33 13.85 5.17
CA GLY A 8 2.97 14.03 3.86
C GLY A 8 4.44 13.58 3.80
N LYS A 9 4.95 12.94 4.85
CA LYS A 9 6.35 12.47 4.91
C LYS A 9 6.48 11.08 4.29
N ILE A 10 7.38 10.95 3.32
CA ILE A 10 7.80 9.66 2.78
C ILE A 10 8.55 8.89 3.88
N VAL A 11 8.05 7.70 4.24
CA VAL A 11 8.61 6.88 5.32
C VAL A 11 9.63 5.86 4.85
N LYS A 12 9.60 5.50 3.56
CA LYS A 12 10.54 4.56 2.93
C LYS A 12 10.55 4.79 1.42
N THR A 13 11.70 4.55 0.80
CA THR A 13 11.92 4.63 -0.65
C THR A 13 12.38 3.28 -1.16
N TYR A 14 11.95 2.90 -2.36
CA TYR A 14 12.26 1.63 -2.99
C TYR A 14 12.62 1.84 -4.45
N ASN A 15 13.38 0.92 -5.03
CA ASN A 15 13.61 0.88 -6.46
C ASN A 15 12.43 0.19 -7.18
N GLN A 16 12.21 0.54 -8.44
CA GLN A 16 11.21 -0.13 -9.25
C GLN A 16 11.54 -1.62 -9.39
N GLY A 17 10.56 -2.49 -9.12
CA GLY A 17 10.74 -3.93 -9.17
C GLY A 17 11.48 -4.54 -7.99
N GLU A 18 11.83 -3.74 -6.97
CA GLU A 18 12.44 -4.24 -5.75
C GLU A 18 11.48 -5.20 -5.01
N GLN A 19 11.99 -6.35 -4.59
CA GLN A 19 11.30 -7.23 -3.66
C GLN A 19 11.40 -6.62 -2.25
N ILE A 20 10.25 -6.43 -1.60
CA ILE A 20 10.19 -5.75 -0.31
C ILE A 20 9.60 -6.65 0.77
N ASP A 21 10.12 -6.50 2.00
CA ASP A 21 9.53 -7.10 3.19
C ASP A 21 8.43 -6.19 3.75
N VAL A 22 7.23 -6.75 3.91
CA VAL A 22 6.07 -6.11 4.54
C VAL A 22 5.69 -6.89 5.80
N GLN A 23 5.58 -6.20 6.94
CA GLN A 23 5.25 -6.82 8.22
C GLN A 23 3.86 -6.41 8.70
N VAL A 24 3.04 -7.39 9.08
CA VAL A 24 1.74 -7.17 9.72
C VAL A 24 1.81 -7.67 11.16
N LYS A 25 1.52 -6.80 12.13
CA LYS A 25 1.35 -7.19 13.53
C LYS A 25 -0.10 -7.55 13.79
N LEU A 26 -0.40 -8.84 13.90
CA LEU A 26 -1.75 -9.33 14.22
C LEU A 26 -1.98 -9.34 15.73
N SER A 27 -2.91 -8.52 16.23
CA SER A 27 -3.28 -8.48 17.65
C SER A 27 -4.45 -9.40 18.02
N ALA A 28 -5.28 -9.76 17.04
CA ALA A 28 -6.40 -10.70 17.19
C ALA A 28 -6.62 -11.45 15.87
N ASN A 29 -6.97 -12.74 15.94
CA ASN A 29 -7.17 -13.56 14.75
C ASN A 29 -8.64 -13.53 14.29
N HIS A 30 -8.88 -12.88 13.15
CA HIS A 30 -10.21 -12.77 12.53
C HIS A 30 -10.39 -13.65 11.28
N GLN A 31 -9.43 -14.55 10.99
CA GLN A 31 -9.39 -15.38 9.78
C GLN A 31 -9.31 -14.53 8.49
N GLY A 32 -9.19 -15.18 7.32
CA GLY A 32 -9.08 -14.50 6.02
C GLY A 32 -7.64 -14.33 5.52
N HIS A 33 -7.41 -13.31 4.69
CA HIS A 33 -6.13 -13.05 4.05
C HIS A 33 -5.85 -11.54 3.92
N PHE A 34 -4.60 -11.20 3.70
CA PHE A 34 -4.16 -9.83 3.40
C PHE A 34 -3.70 -9.74 1.95
N GLU A 35 -3.95 -8.59 1.35
CA GLU A 35 -3.45 -8.24 0.03
C GLU A 35 -2.86 -6.84 0.07
N PHE A 36 -1.83 -6.60 -0.73
CA PHE A 36 -1.17 -5.31 -0.82
C PHE A 36 -1.30 -4.76 -2.24
N ARG A 37 -1.65 -3.48 -2.35
CA ARG A 37 -1.87 -2.80 -3.63
C ARG A 37 -1.13 -1.46 -3.64
N LEU A 38 -0.74 -1.00 -4.81
CA LEU A 38 -0.15 0.33 -5.00
C LEU A 38 -1.07 1.21 -5.83
N CYS A 39 -1.02 2.52 -5.59
CA CYS A 39 -1.66 3.52 -6.43
C CYS A 39 -0.68 4.66 -6.64
N ASN A 40 -0.50 5.07 -7.89
CA ASN A 40 0.21 6.31 -8.20
C ASN A 40 -0.72 7.50 -7.95
N VAL A 41 -0.55 8.15 -6.79
CA VAL A 41 -1.40 9.27 -6.37
C VAL A 41 -1.00 10.61 -6.99
N ASP A 42 0.15 10.70 -7.68
CA ASP A 42 0.59 11.94 -8.32
C ASP A 42 -0.38 12.40 -9.42
N ASN A 43 -1.09 11.45 -10.03
CA ASN A 43 -2.07 11.68 -11.09
C ASN A 43 -3.53 11.68 -10.60
N THR A 44 -3.76 11.72 -9.29
CA THR A 44 -5.11 11.64 -8.71
C THR A 44 -5.58 12.99 -8.16
N PRO A 45 -6.88 13.35 -8.28
CA PRO A 45 -7.43 14.53 -7.63
C PRO A 45 -7.15 14.49 -6.12
N ASN A 46 -6.60 15.58 -5.57
CA ASN A 46 -6.23 15.71 -4.16
C ASN A 46 -5.14 14.76 -3.65
N SER A 47 -4.45 14.03 -4.54
CA SER A 47 -3.42 13.05 -4.19
C SER A 47 -3.93 11.95 -3.25
N ASP A 48 -5.20 11.57 -3.39
CA ASP A 48 -5.83 10.50 -2.63
C ASP A 48 -5.97 9.24 -3.48
N ALA A 49 -5.62 8.09 -2.91
CA ALA A 49 -5.83 6.81 -3.55
C ALA A 49 -7.33 6.46 -3.60
N THR A 50 -7.81 6.01 -4.76
CA THR A 50 -9.13 5.39 -4.91
C THR A 50 -9.01 3.88 -4.99
N GLN A 51 -10.09 3.15 -4.72
CA GLN A 51 -10.08 1.69 -4.83
C GLN A 51 -9.81 1.24 -6.27
N GLU A 52 -10.39 1.93 -7.25
CA GLU A 52 -10.20 1.66 -8.67
C GLU A 52 -8.74 1.90 -9.12
N CYS A 53 -8.00 2.77 -8.43
CA CYS A 53 -6.57 2.96 -8.68
C CYS A 53 -5.75 1.82 -8.08
N LEU A 54 -6.04 1.45 -6.83
CA LEU A 54 -5.36 0.37 -6.10
C LEU A 54 -5.54 -0.98 -6.80
N ASP A 55 -6.74 -1.27 -7.30
CA ASP A 55 -7.06 -2.54 -7.96
C ASP A 55 -6.28 -2.77 -9.26
N ARG A 56 -5.64 -1.73 -9.81
CA ARG A 56 -4.76 -1.86 -10.99
C ARG A 56 -3.43 -2.50 -10.67
N TYR A 57 -2.98 -2.46 -9.41
CA TYR A 57 -1.64 -2.90 -9.03
C TYR A 57 -1.66 -3.75 -7.75
N LEU A 58 -2.31 -4.91 -7.82
CA LEU A 58 -2.17 -5.97 -6.82
C LEU A 58 -0.75 -6.54 -6.84
N LEU A 59 -0.08 -6.50 -5.68
CA LEU A 59 1.27 -7.03 -5.52
C LEU A 59 1.24 -8.54 -5.32
N THR A 60 2.22 -9.23 -5.91
CA THR A 60 2.41 -10.68 -5.75
C THR A 60 3.41 -11.00 -4.64
N ILE A 61 3.26 -12.18 -4.04
CA ILE A 61 4.23 -12.71 -3.09
C ILE A 61 5.41 -13.26 -3.89
N ALA A 62 6.61 -12.75 -3.64
CA ALA A 62 7.77 -13.01 -4.50
C ALA A 62 8.36 -14.43 -4.40
N ASN A 63 8.00 -15.21 -3.37
CA ASN A 63 8.54 -16.56 -3.12
C ASN A 63 7.45 -17.59 -2.78
N THR A 64 6.37 -17.64 -3.56
CA THR A 64 5.38 -18.73 -3.46
C THR A 64 5.87 -20.03 -4.05
#